data_AF-A0AAV5YKA6-F1
#
_entry.id   AF-A0AAV5YKA6-F1
#
_cell.length_a   1.000
_cell.length_b   1.000
_cell.length_c   1.000
_cell.angle_alpha   90.00
_cell.angle_beta   90.00
_cell.angle_gamma   90.00
#
_symmetry.space_group_name_H-M   'P 1'
#
loop_
_entity.id
_entity.type
_entity.pdbx_description
1 polymer ?
#
loop_
_entity_poly.entity_id
_entity_poly.type
_entity_poly.pdbx_seq_one_letter_code
_entity_poly.pdbx_strand_id
1 'polypeptide(L)' 'MALQRAVYRLRDAEHTVLHQVIAEHLEVFLRAAAGAGDGAGLPQFVERELREFLLCGVFEAGVARFQCAGCAR' A
#
# COMPACT_ATOMS: atom_id res chain seq x y z
N MET A 1 -34.67 -10.67 -10.21
CA MET A 1 -34.04 -9.60 -9.39
C MET A 1 -32.76 -9.18 -10.08
N ALA A 2 -32.73 -7.98 -10.65
CA ALA A 2 -31.53 -7.48 -11.34
C ALA A 2 -30.40 -7.27 -10.33
N LEU A 3 -29.31 -8.02 -10.47
CA LEU A 3 -28.07 -7.75 -9.76
C LEU A 3 -27.55 -6.40 -10.27
N GLN A 4 -27.79 -5.32 -9.53
CA GLN A 4 -27.06 -4.08 -9.76
C GLN A 4 -25.57 -4.40 -9.63
N ARG A 5 -24.85 -4.35 -10.75
CA ARG A 5 -23.39 -4.41 -10.75
C ARG A 5 -22.89 -3.20 -9.99
N ALA A 6 -22.26 -3.43 -8.84
CA ALA A 6 -21.55 -2.37 -8.15
C ALA A 6 -20.50 -1.80 -9.11
N VAL A 7 -20.58 -0.52 -9.42
CA VAL A 7 -19.57 0.17 -10.23
C VAL A 7 -18.33 0.30 -9.36
N TYR A 8 -17.22 -0.29 -9.80
CA TYR A 8 -15.94 -0.15 -9.12
C TYR A 8 -15.55 1.33 -9.07
N ARG A 9 -15.36 1.85 -7.85
CA ARG A 9 -14.75 3.17 -7.64
C ARG A 9 -13.27 2.96 -7.33
N LEU A 10 -12.42 3.74 -8.01
CA LEU A 10 -11.00 3.73 -7.74
C LEU A 10 -10.77 4.05 -6.26
N ARG A 11 -9.87 3.29 -5.63
CA ARG A 11 -9.45 3.57 -4.26
C ARG A 11 -8.56 4.80 -4.27
N ASP A 12 -8.90 5.75 -3.42
CA ASP A 12 -8.17 7.00 -3.28
C ASP A 12 -7.08 6.87 -2.20
N ALA A 13 -6.13 5.97 -2.44
CA ALA A 13 -5.14 5.57 -1.45
C ALA A 13 -4.20 6.72 -1.07
N GLU A 14 -3.82 7.57 -2.04
CA GLU A 14 -2.90 8.70 -1.87
C GLU A 14 -3.41 9.77 -0.89
N HIS A 15 -4.73 9.89 -0.73
CA HIS A 15 -5.35 10.82 0.21
C HIS A 15 -5.64 10.20 1.60
N THR A 16 -5.25 8.95 1.82
CA THR A 16 -5.37 8.33 3.14
C THR A 16 -4.25 8.80 4.07
N VAL A 17 -4.55 8.94 5.36
CA VAL A 17 -3.57 9.34 6.38
C VAL A 17 -2.35 8.40 6.39
N LEU A 18 -2.57 7.09 6.26
CA LEU A 18 -1.47 6.12 6.27
C LEU A 18 -0.52 6.31 5.08
N HIS A 19 -1.08 6.54 3.88
CA HIS A 19 -0.26 6.79 2.69
C HIS A 19 0.57 8.06 2.84
N GLN A 20 -0.05 9.16 3.28
CA GLN A 20 0.65 10.44 3.51
C GLN A 20 1.78 10.29 4.54
N VAL A 21 1.52 9.64 5.67
CA VAL A 21 2.52 9.40 6.73
C VAL A 21 3.69 8.57 6.22
N ILE A 22 3.43 7.50 5.45
CA ILE A 22 4.50 6.67 4.89
C ILE A 22 5.27 7.47 3.84
N ALA A 23 4.59 8.19 2.94
CA ALA A 23 5.22 8.99 1.89
C ALA A 23 6.16 10.04 2.48
N GLU A 24 5.76 10.68 3.59
CA GLU A 24 6.55 11.70 4.26
C GLU A 24 7.73 11.13 5.06
N HIS A 25 7.54 9.98 5.73
CA HIS A 25 8.48 9.53 6.76
C HIS A 25 9.26 8.26 6.42
N LEU A 26 9.00 7.58 5.30
CA LEU A 26 9.61 6.27 4.99
C LEU A 26 11.14 6.28 5.07
N GLU A 27 11.81 7.23 4.42
CA GLU A 27 13.29 7.27 4.40
C GLU A 27 13.91 7.61 5.76
N VAL A 28 13.20 8.37 6.59
CA VAL A 28 13.63 8.66 7.97
C VAL A 28 13.47 7.41 8.82
N PHE A 29 12.34 6.72 8.69
CA PHE A 29 12.06 5.47 9.40
C PHE A 29 13.06 4.37 9.05
N LEU A 30 13.37 4.15 7.77
CA LEU A 30 14.33 3.12 7.34
C LEU A 30 15.74 3.37 7.90
N ARG A 31 16.21 4.62 7.88
CA ARG A 31 17.50 5.00 8.48
C ARG A 31 17.50 4.80 9.99
N ALA A 32 16.43 5.18 10.67
CA ALA A 32 16.30 4.99 12.11
C ALA A 32 16.30 3.49 12.48
N ALA A 33 15.62 2.65 11.71
CA ALA A 33 15.60 1.21 11.91
C ALA A 33 16.99 0.57 11.74
N ALA A 34 17.75 1.00 10.72
CA ALA A 34 19.13 0.56 10.55
C ALA A 34 20.03 0.99 11.72
N GLY A 35 19.89 2.24 12.19
CA GLY A 35 20.68 2.78 13.29
C GLY A 35 20.36 2.21 14.68
N ALA A 36 19.15 1.68 14.88
CA ALA A 36 18.74 1.06 16.14
C ALA A 36 19.25 -0.39 16.30
N GLY A 37 19.61 -1.04 15.19
CA GLY A 37 20.09 -2.41 15.16
C GLY A 37 21.61 -2.51 14.98
N ASP A 38 22.04 -3.60 14.35
CA ASP A 38 23.42 -3.85 13.92
C ASP A 38 23.77 -3.23 12.56
N GLY A 39 22.92 -2.33 12.06
CA GLY A 39 23.04 -1.73 10.73
C GLY A 39 22.32 -2.50 9.61
N ALA A 40 21.76 -3.69 9.87
CA ALA A 40 21.04 -4.47 8.85
C ALA A 40 19.70 -3.84 8.42
N GLY A 41 19.07 -3.02 9.28
CA GLY A 41 17.77 -2.44 9.02
C GLY A 41 16.61 -3.43 9.16
N LEU A 42 15.52 -3.17 8.44
CA LEU A 42 14.35 -4.05 8.42
C LEU A 42 14.56 -5.23 7.46
N PRO A 43 13.82 -6.34 7.63
CA PRO A 43 13.76 -7.37 6.61
C PRO A 43 13.38 -6.78 5.24
N GLN A 44 14.06 -7.22 4.19
CA GLN A 44 13.90 -6.67 2.83
C GLN A 44 12.44 -6.62 2.37
N PHE A 45 11.64 -7.64 2.70
CA PHE A 45 10.24 -7.66 2.30
C PHE A 45 9.45 -6.51 2.93
N VAL A 46 9.76 -6.08 4.16
CA VAL A 46 9.04 -5.00 4.83
C VAL A 46 9.29 -3.67 4.12
N GLU A 47 10.56 -3.36 3.82
CA GLU A 47 10.89 -2.15 3.06
C GLU A 47 10.23 -2.16 1.67
N ARG A 48 10.30 -3.29 0.97
CA ARG A 48 9.67 -3.44 -0.34
C ARG A 48 8.16 -3.18 -0.27
N GLU A 49 7.45 -3.80 0.67
CA GLU A 49 6.00 -3.62 0.82
C GLU A 49 5.63 -2.16 1.14
N LEU A 50 6.42 -1.46 1.96
CA LEU A 50 6.19 -0.03 2.22
C LEU A 50 6.38 0.83 0.96
N ARG A 51 7.39 0.52 0.14
CA ARG A 51 7.64 1.21 -1.14
C ARG A 51 6.54 0.91 -2.17
N GLU A 52 6.12 -0.35 -2.27
CA GLU A 52 5.04 -0.79 -3.16
C GLU A 52 3.68 -0.23 -2.72
N PHE A 53 3.44 -0.10 -1.42
CA PHE A 53 2.24 0.53 -0.88
C PHE A 53 2.07 1.97 -1.39
N LEU A 54 3.16 2.73 -1.54
CA LEU A 54 3.11 4.10 -2.08
C LEU A 54 2.70 4.17 -3.56
N LEU A 55 2.76 3.04 -4.29
CA LEU A 55 2.26 2.95 -5.65
C LEU A 55 0.74 2.75 -5.72
N CYS A 56 0.07 2.47 -4.60
CA CYS A 56 -1.38 2.36 -4.57
C CYS A 56 -2.01 3.71 -4.94
N GLY A 57 -2.92 3.71 -5.92
CA GLY A 57 -3.53 4.93 -6.49
C GLY A 57 -2.87 5.39 -7.79
N VAL A 58 -1.64 4.93 -8.09
CA VAL A 58 -0.92 5.25 -9.33
C VAL A 58 -1.32 4.25 -10.42
N PHE A 59 -2.12 4.68 -11.40
CA PHE A 59 -2.62 3.79 -12.45
C PHE A 59 -1.51 3.16 -13.30
N GLU A 60 -0.41 3.90 -13.51
CA GLU A 60 0.76 3.44 -14.28
C GLU A 60 1.53 2.30 -13.58
N ALA A 61 1.38 2.16 -12.25
CA ALA A 61 2.00 1.09 -11.48
C ALA A 61 1.23 -0.24 -11.54
N GLY A 62 0.06 -0.25 -12.19
CA GLY A 62 -0.76 -1.44 -12.41
C GLY A 62 -2.04 -1.48 -11.57
N VAL A 63 -2.82 -2.55 -11.75
CA VAL A 63 -4.11 -2.73 -11.08
C VAL A 63 -4.27 -4.14 -10.54
N ALA A 64 -4.77 -4.24 -9.30
CA ALA A 64 -5.15 -5.50 -8.68
C ALA A 64 -6.68 -5.57 -8.54
N ARG A 65 -7.27 -6.70 -8.96
CA ARG A 65 -8.71 -6.96 -8.79
C ARG A 65 -8.89 -8.04 -7.75
N PHE A 66 -9.50 -7.68 -6.63
CA PHE A 66 -9.85 -8.62 -5.57
C PHE A 66 -11.35 -8.89 -5.59
N GLN A 67 -11.72 -10.13 -5.29
CA GLN A 67 -13.10 -10.56 -5.11
C GLN A 67 -13.13 -11.45 -3.86
N CYS A 68 -14.06 -11.19 -2.95
CA CYS A 68 -14.25 -12.04 -1.78
C CYS A 68 -14.80 -13.40 -2.23
N ALA A 69 -14.14 -14.51 -1.85
CA ALA A 69 -14.59 -15.86 -2.19
C ALA A 69 -15.95 -16.22 -1.56
N GLY A 70 -16.29 -15.61 -0.42
CA GLY A 70 -17.54 -15.89 0.29
C GLY A 70 -18.77 -15.18 -0.31
N CYS A 71 -18.64 -13.89 -0.64
CA CYS A 71 -19.76 -13.09 -1.14
C CYS A 71 -19.67 -12.72 -2.64
N ALA A 72 -18.59 -13.13 -3.32
CA ALA A 72 -18.32 -12.84 -4.74
C ALA A 72 -18.35 -11.35 -5.11
N ARG A 73 -18.13 -10.47 -4.14
CA ARG A 73 -18.05 -9.01 -4.28
C ARG A 73 -16.70 -8.46 -3.85
#